data_AF-G8C3Q2-F1
#
_entry.id   AF-G8C3Q2-F1
#
_cell.length_a   1.000
_cell.length_b   1.000
_cell.length_c   1.000
_cell.angle_alpha   90.00
_cell.angle_beta   90.00
_cell.angle_gamma   90.00
#
_symmetry.space_group_name_H-M   'P 1'
#
loop_
_entity.id
_entity.type
_entity.pdbx_description
1 polymer ?
#
loop_
_entity_poly.entity_id
_entity_poly.type
_entity_poly.pdbx_seq_one_letter_code
_entity_poly.pdbx_strand_id
1 'polypeptide(L)'
;MKLTIPKAITACGVLGGGGAIAPTLMSAATQSEEKESSSTVRVGPQLASQEGLESAQLKIVKCADQSNLSGAVVDYGDSSSKDICWTVESSGEEMNEEDKYTNLFLKTWGSRNGNWSTAQSDWKSLCMQGEDKWVFASVGEGKEYLGLCSSSVSSSDQVWISIEGKDSSKLSIQHCKGDCWKREETGSPRQLKEKSGNWKNFQFRTQNILESAS
;
A
#
# COMPACT_ATOMS: atom_id res chain seq x y z
N MET A 1 42.91 -20.71 18.45
CA MET A 1 42.32 -21.72 19.36
C MET A 1 41.06 -22.26 18.70
N LYS A 2 41.04 -23.54 18.33
CA LYS A 2 39.88 -24.21 17.72
C LYS A 2 38.98 -24.72 18.84
N LEU A 3 37.76 -24.19 18.96
CA LEU A 3 36.69 -24.83 19.73
C LEU A 3 35.80 -25.61 18.76
N THR A 4 35.58 -26.87 19.09
CA THR A 4 34.64 -27.81 18.47
C THR A 4 33.80 -28.39 19.62
N ILE A 5 32.61 -28.94 19.29
CA ILE A 5 31.70 -29.82 20.09
C ILE A 5 30.34 -29.13 20.38
N PRO A 6 29.17 -29.81 20.29
CA PRO A 6 28.72 -30.89 19.40
C PRO A 6 27.32 -30.62 18.75
N LYS A 7 26.96 -31.46 17.76
CA LYS A 7 25.58 -31.64 17.28
C LYS A 7 24.76 -32.40 18.32
N ALA A 8 23.55 -31.90 18.63
CA ALA A 8 22.51 -32.69 19.28
C ALA A 8 21.45 -33.09 18.24
N ILE A 9 21.26 -34.40 18.10
CA ILE A 9 20.15 -35.03 17.38
C ILE A 9 19.09 -35.34 18.44
N THR A 10 17.84 -34.97 18.21
CA THR A 10 16.71 -35.53 18.95
C THR A 10 15.55 -35.72 17.98
N ALA A 11 15.21 -36.98 17.77
CA ALA A 11 14.05 -37.45 17.04
C ALA A 11 13.05 -38.02 18.06
N CYS A 12 11.78 -37.67 17.90
CA CYS A 12 10.54 -38.34 18.34
C CYS A 12 9.42 -37.46 17.71
N GLY A 13 8.56 -37.89 16.79
CA GLY A 13 7.86 -39.15 16.69
C GLY A 13 6.45 -38.98 17.27
N VAL A 14 5.46 -38.54 16.47
CA VAL A 14 4.03 -38.73 16.76
C VAL A 14 3.28 -39.02 15.46
N LEU A 15 2.74 -40.24 15.39
CA LEU A 15 1.69 -40.72 14.49
C LEU A 15 0.32 -40.30 15.06
N GLY A 16 -0.67 -39.98 14.22
CA GLY A 16 -2.07 -40.09 14.62
C GLY A 16 -3.10 -39.31 13.81
N GLY A 17 -4.00 -40.05 13.14
CA GLY A 17 -5.37 -39.64 12.79
C GLY A 17 -5.51 -38.77 11.53
N GLY A 18 -6.12 -39.18 10.41
CA GLY A 18 -7.17 -40.18 10.25
C GLY A 18 -8.55 -39.60 10.59
N GLY A 19 -9.05 -38.65 9.79
CA GLY A 19 -10.39 -38.08 9.93
C GLY A 19 -10.90 -37.53 8.60
N ALA A 20 -11.76 -38.31 7.95
CA ALA A 20 -12.50 -37.92 6.75
C ALA A 20 -13.91 -37.45 7.15
N ILE A 21 -14.35 -36.28 6.70
CA ILE A 21 -15.76 -35.86 6.50
C ILE A 21 -15.75 -34.68 5.51
N ALA A 22 -16.15 -34.90 4.25
CA ALA A 22 -17.48 -34.69 3.67
C ALA A 22 -17.57 -33.33 2.91
N PRO A 23 -17.83 -33.33 1.58
CA PRO A 23 -18.00 -32.10 0.80
C PRO A 23 -19.42 -31.53 0.97
N THR A 24 -19.52 -30.22 1.24
CA THR A 24 -20.78 -29.47 1.19
C THR A 24 -21.01 -28.95 -0.23
N LEU A 25 -21.92 -29.60 -0.94
CA LEU A 25 -22.56 -29.05 -2.14
C LEU A 25 -23.64 -28.05 -1.71
N MET A 26 -23.51 -26.79 -2.10
CA MET A 26 -24.64 -25.86 -2.17
C MET A 26 -24.73 -25.33 -3.59
N SER A 27 -25.62 -25.96 -4.37
CA SER A 27 -26.19 -25.38 -5.57
C SER A 27 -27.44 -24.61 -5.18
N ALA A 28 -27.44 -23.30 -5.39
CA ALA A 28 -28.66 -22.51 -5.45
C ALA A 28 -28.60 -21.67 -6.71
N ALA A 29 -29.17 -22.23 -7.79
CA ALA A 29 -29.57 -21.46 -8.95
C ALA A 29 -30.96 -20.91 -8.65
N THR A 30 -31.08 -19.59 -8.55
CA THR A 30 -32.38 -18.91 -8.57
C THR A 30 -32.56 -18.31 -9.96
N GLN A 31 -33.65 -18.75 -10.56
CA GLN A 31 -34.17 -18.43 -11.88
C GLN A 31 -35.09 -17.20 -11.79
N SER A 32 -35.33 -16.57 -12.95
CA SER A 32 -36.43 -15.62 -13.25
C SER A 32 -36.15 -14.17 -12.84
N GLU A 33 -36.51 -13.13 -13.61
CA GLU A 33 -37.70 -12.94 -14.45
C GLU A 33 -37.44 -11.81 -15.47
N GLU A 34 -38.04 -11.94 -16.65
CA GLU A 34 -38.14 -10.92 -17.70
C GLU A 34 -38.93 -9.69 -17.24
N LYS A 35 -38.56 -8.50 -17.75
CA LYS A 35 -39.58 -7.51 -18.15
C LYS A 35 -39.05 -6.52 -19.18
N GLU A 36 -39.47 -6.71 -20.42
CA GLU A 36 -39.58 -5.65 -21.41
C GLU A 36 -40.41 -4.48 -20.86
N SER A 37 -39.90 -3.26 -20.99
CA SER A 37 -40.79 -2.10 -21.13
C SER A 37 -40.14 -1.00 -21.94
N SER A 38 -40.58 -0.95 -23.20
CA SER A 38 -40.45 0.14 -24.15
C SER A 38 -41.07 1.42 -23.59
N SER A 39 -40.36 2.54 -23.71
CA SER A 39 -40.98 3.88 -23.72
C SER A 39 -40.07 4.90 -24.41
N THR A 40 -40.45 5.19 -25.65
CA THR A 40 -40.06 6.36 -26.44
C THR A 40 -40.44 7.66 -25.73
N VAL A 41 -39.47 8.53 -25.39
CA VAL A 41 -39.76 9.93 -25.03
C VAL A 41 -38.70 10.89 -25.61
N ARG A 42 -39.15 11.60 -26.65
CA ARG A 42 -38.87 12.99 -27.08
C ARG A 42 -37.46 13.57 -26.92
N VAL A 43 -36.80 13.71 -28.08
CA VAL A 43 -35.66 14.62 -28.31
C VAL A 43 -36.18 16.06 -28.32
N GLY A 44 -35.80 16.85 -27.31
CA GLY A 44 -35.88 18.32 -27.34
C GLY A 44 -34.46 18.88 -27.50
N PRO A 45 -34.24 19.96 -28.29
CA PRO A 45 -32.93 20.56 -28.41
C PRO A 45 -32.63 21.40 -27.16
N GLN A 46 -31.93 20.80 -26.19
CA GLN A 46 -31.34 21.54 -25.08
C GLN A 46 -29.98 22.09 -25.54
N LEU A 47 -29.99 23.37 -25.94
CA LEU A 47 -28.81 24.23 -25.94
C LEU A 47 -28.35 24.42 -24.49
N ALA A 48 -27.58 23.46 -23.98
CA ALA A 48 -26.77 23.65 -22.79
C ALA A 48 -25.32 23.76 -23.27
N SER A 49 -24.83 25.00 -23.33
CA SER A 49 -23.40 25.28 -23.33
C SER A 49 -22.86 24.75 -22.00
N GLN A 50 -22.44 23.49 -21.98
CA GLN A 50 -21.58 22.98 -20.93
C GLN A 50 -20.25 23.72 -21.08
N GLU A 51 -20.11 24.82 -20.34
CA GLU A 51 -18.80 25.27 -19.89
C GLU A 51 -18.19 24.06 -19.20
N GLY A 52 -17.33 23.36 -19.94
CA GLY A 52 -16.54 22.26 -19.43
C GLY A 52 -15.64 22.84 -18.36
N LEU A 53 -16.11 22.79 -17.11
CA LEU A 53 -15.25 22.88 -15.94
C LEU A 53 -14.29 21.72 -16.08
N GLU A 54 -13.17 21.99 -16.73
CA GLU A 54 -12.01 21.13 -16.79
C GLU A 54 -11.61 20.91 -15.33
N SER A 55 -12.09 19.80 -14.78
CA SER A 55 -11.87 19.43 -13.38
C SER A 55 -10.36 19.33 -13.22
N ALA A 56 -9.75 20.35 -12.62
CA ALA A 56 -8.31 20.47 -12.49
C ALA A 56 -7.75 19.13 -12.01
N GLN A 57 -7.03 18.44 -12.90
CA GLN A 57 -6.57 17.09 -12.66
C GLN A 57 -5.49 17.14 -11.58
N LEU A 58 -5.70 16.37 -10.51
CA LEU A 58 -4.71 16.24 -9.44
C LEU A 58 -3.39 15.74 -10.04
N LYS A 59 -2.31 16.46 -9.73
CA LYS A 59 -0.95 16.12 -10.08
C LYS A 59 -0.16 15.86 -8.82
N ILE A 60 0.42 14.66 -8.71
CA ILE A 60 1.34 14.27 -7.65
C ILE A 60 2.61 13.80 -8.33
N VAL A 61 3.77 14.31 -7.88
CA VAL A 61 5.11 13.90 -8.36
C VAL A 61 6.08 13.84 -7.19
N LYS A 62 7.27 13.25 -7.34
CA LYS A 62 8.31 13.43 -6.32
C LYS A 62 8.81 14.88 -6.35
N CYS A 63 9.15 15.43 -5.21
CA CYS A 63 9.74 16.76 -5.16
C CYS A 63 11.16 16.73 -5.75
N ALA A 64 11.54 17.82 -6.43
CA ALA A 64 12.94 18.11 -6.72
C ALA A 64 13.74 18.19 -5.40
N ASP A 65 15.04 17.92 -5.46
CA ASP A 65 15.93 17.75 -4.30
C ASP A 65 15.64 18.69 -3.11
N GLN A 66 15.81 18.17 -1.88
CA GLN A 66 15.36 18.81 -0.64
C GLN A 66 15.86 20.26 -0.44
N SER A 67 16.95 20.65 -1.11
CA SER A 67 17.53 22.00 -1.05
C SER A 67 16.62 23.10 -1.60
N ASN A 68 15.64 22.78 -2.48
CA ASN A 68 14.81 23.78 -3.15
C ASN A 68 13.30 23.55 -3.00
N LEU A 69 12.88 22.90 -1.91
CA LEU A 69 11.46 22.69 -1.63
C LEU A 69 10.78 24.01 -1.29
N SER A 70 10.19 24.66 -2.29
CA SER A 70 9.26 25.76 -2.10
C SER A 70 7.83 25.22 -2.10
N GLY A 71 7.03 25.57 -1.08
CA GLY A 71 5.68 25.04 -0.93
C GLY A 71 5.24 24.85 0.52
N ALA A 72 3.94 24.94 0.75
CA ALA A 72 3.34 24.64 2.05
C ALA A 72 3.29 23.13 2.26
N VAL A 73 3.59 22.66 3.48
CA VAL A 73 3.33 21.27 3.86
C VAL A 73 1.83 21.05 3.89
N VAL A 74 1.36 19.96 3.27
CA VAL A 74 -0.05 19.57 3.25
C VAL A 74 -0.22 18.18 3.83
N ASP A 75 -1.38 17.96 4.43
CA ASP A 75 -1.78 16.64 4.88
C ASP A 75 -2.15 15.75 3.67
N TYR A 76 -1.96 14.44 3.81
CA TYR A 76 -2.33 13.50 2.77
C TYR A 76 -3.83 13.57 2.46
N GLY A 77 -4.16 13.67 1.17
CA GLY A 77 -5.55 13.77 0.72
C GLY A 77 -6.19 15.13 0.93
N ASP A 78 -5.39 16.19 1.09
CA ASP A 78 -5.89 17.56 0.99
C ASP A 78 -6.59 17.78 -0.37
N SER A 79 -7.84 18.23 -0.33
CA SER A 79 -8.68 18.40 -1.52
C SER A 79 -8.51 19.76 -2.20
N SER A 80 -7.96 20.73 -1.45
CA SER A 80 -7.73 22.10 -1.90
C SER A 80 -6.51 22.22 -2.82
N SER A 81 -5.53 21.35 -2.63
CA SER A 81 -4.30 21.34 -3.40
C SER A 81 -4.41 20.47 -4.66
N LYS A 82 -3.93 20.99 -5.79
CA LYS A 82 -3.96 20.29 -7.10
C LYS A 82 -2.58 19.85 -7.58
N ASP A 83 -1.55 20.64 -7.32
CA ASP A 83 -0.16 20.33 -7.65
C ASP A 83 0.62 20.01 -6.38
N ILE A 84 0.83 18.72 -6.16
CA ILE A 84 1.48 18.18 -4.98
C ILE A 84 2.80 17.53 -5.36
N CYS A 85 3.79 17.68 -4.51
CA CYS A 85 4.96 16.84 -4.53
C CYS A 85 5.17 16.09 -3.23
N TRP A 86 5.80 14.91 -3.29
CA TRP A 86 6.13 14.10 -2.14
C TRP A 86 7.64 13.92 -1.98
N THR A 87 8.10 13.79 -0.74
CA THR A 87 9.48 13.46 -0.38
C THR A 87 9.48 12.55 0.84
N VAL A 88 10.60 11.90 1.12
CA VAL A 88 10.81 11.13 2.36
C VAL A 88 11.73 11.92 3.28
N GLU A 89 11.41 11.92 4.57
CA GLU A 89 12.17 12.59 5.61
C GLU A 89 13.66 12.23 5.56
N SER A 90 14.47 13.21 5.16
CA SER A 90 15.94 13.25 5.11
C SER A 90 16.65 11.89 5.00
N SER A 91 16.21 11.04 4.07
CA SER A 91 16.99 9.92 3.62
C SER A 91 17.84 10.45 2.47
N GLY A 92 19.14 10.64 2.66
CA GLY A 92 20.09 10.77 1.53
C GLY A 92 20.16 9.50 0.67
N GLU A 93 19.14 8.65 0.75
CA GLU A 93 18.97 7.40 0.04
C GLU A 93 18.23 7.66 -1.26
N GLU A 94 18.80 7.14 -2.34
CA GLU A 94 18.17 7.16 -3.64
C GLU A 94 16.92 6.26 -3.62
N MET A 95 15.75 6.88 -3.81
CA MET A 95 14.50 6.15 -4.01
C MET A 95 14.37 5.74 -5.47
N ASN A 96 14.78 4.51 -5.77
CA ASN A 96 14.71 3.92 -7.11
C ASN A 96 13.25 3.68 -7.57
N GLU A 97 12.31 3.60 -6.61
CA GLU A 97 10.92 3.15 -6.84
C GLU A 97 9.94 4.33 -6.97
N GLU A 98 10.45 5.49 -7.39
CA GLU A 98 9.71 6.77 -7.46
C GLU A 98 8.35 6.64 -8.16
N ASP A 99 8.33 6.06 -9.36
CA ASP A 99 7.09 5.89 -10.13
C ASP A 99 6.07 5.03 -9.38
N LYS A 100 6.53 4.05 -8.60
CA LYS A 100 5.64 3.17 -7.83
C LYS A 100 4.98 3.90 -6.67
N TYR A 101 5.69 4.81 -6.02
CA TYR A 101 5.12 5.68 -4.98
C TYR A 101 4.17 6.71 -5.57
N THR A 102 4.58 7.42 -6.61
CA THR A 102 3.76 8.42 -7.27
C THR A 102 2.44 7.81 -7.75
N ASN A 103 2.50 6.65 -8.41
CA ASN A 103 1.29 5.95 -8.86
C ASN A 103 0.41 5.48 -7.70
N LEU A 104 1.01 5.05 -6.57
CA LEU A 104 0.24 4.70 -5.39
C LEU A 104 -0.52 5.92 -4.86
N PHE A 105 0.18 7.03 -4.61
CA PHE A 105 -0.43 8.24 -4.06
C PHE A 105 -1.46 8.85 -5.00
N LEU A 106 -1.23 8.86 -6.32
CA LEU A 106 -2.24 9.31 -7.28
C LEU A 106 -3.53 8.49 -7.20
N LYS A 107 -3.41 7.17 -7.05
CA LYS A 107 -4.58 6.28 -6.99
C LYS A 107 -5.32 6.37 -5.66
N THR A 108 -4.61 6.62 -4.56
CA THR A 108 -5.19 6.61 -3.21
C THR A 108 -5.34 8.02 -2.62
N TRP A 109 -5.06 9.10 -3.36
CA TRP A 109 -5.15 10.46 -2.83
C TRP A 109 -6.56 10.77 -2.36
N GLY A 110 -6.70 11.26 -1.13
CA GLY A 110 -8.02 11.53 -0.53
C GLY A 110 -8.79 10.29 -0.08
N SER A 111 -8.32 9.08 -0.42
CA SER A 111 -8.93 7.82 0.01
C SER A 111 -8.46 7.45 1.42
N ARG A 112 -9.13 8.02 2.43
CA ARG A 112 -8.80 7.76 3.85
C ARG A 112 -9.23 6.36 4.31
N ASN A 113 -10.41 5.93 3.85
CA ASN A 113 -11.02 4.64 4.19
C ASN A 113 -10.78 3.58 3.12
N GLY A 114 -9.98 3.89 2.10
CA GLY A 114 -9.70 2.98 1.00
C GLY A 114 -8.89 1.76 1.45
N ASN A 115 -9.12 0.64 0.79
CA ASN A 115 -8.18 -0.47 0.82
C ASN A 115 -6.97 -0.08 -0.04
N TRP A 116 -5.83 0.23 0.57
CA TRP A 116 -4.63 0.63 -0.18
C TRP A 116 -4.04 -0.54 -0.97
N SER A 117 -4.45 -1.77 -0.62
CA SER A 117 -4.04 -3.01 -1.24
C SER A 117 -4.86 -3.42 -2.49
N THR A 118 -5.89 -2.69 -2.92
CA THR A 118 -6.78 -3.22 -3.97
C THR A 118 -6.19 -3.21 -5.39
N ALA A 119 -5.80 -4.41 -5.82
CA ALA A 119 -5.93 -5.05 -7.14
C ALA A 119 -5.19 -4.49 -8.37
N GLN A 120 -4.59 -3.30 -8.35
CA GLN A 120 -3.82 -2.79 -9.50
C GLN A 120 -2.54 -2.01 -9.13
N SER A 121 -1.99 -2.23 -7.95
CA SER A 121 -0.70 -1.68 -7.53
C SER A 121 0.33 -2.80 -7.40
N ASP A 122 1.60 -2.48 -7.65
CA ASP A 122 2.72 -3.38 -7.35
C ASP A 122 2.89 -3.63 -5.84
N TRP A 123 2.16 -2.85 -5.03
CA TRP A 123 2.11 -2.89 -3.59
C TRP A 123 1.16 -3.98 -3.10
N LYS A 124 1.66 -4.87 -2.26
CA LYS A 124 0.88 -5.98 -1.72
C LYS A 124 0.86 -5.94 -0.20
N SER A 125 -0.27 -6.30 0.39
CA SER A 125 -0.42 -6.43 1.84
C SER A 125 0.37 -7.59 2.43
N LEU A 126 0.87 -8.51 1.59
CA LEU A 126 1.67 -9.67 1.99
C LEU A 126 2.73 -9.93 0.91
N CYS A 127 3.99 -10.09 1.34
CA CYS A 127 5.06 -10.58 0.49
C CYS A 127 5.47 -11.97 0.95
N MET A 128 5.29 -12.96 0.08
CA MET A 128 5.63 -14.35 0.34
C MET A 128 6.85 -14.70 -0.51
N GLN A 129 7.94 -15.17 0.13
CA GLN A 129 9.07 -15.78 -0.57
C GLN A 129 9.18 -17.25 -0.14
N GLY A 130 9.12 -18.17 -1.11
CA GLY A 130 9.23 -19.61 -0.86
C GLY A 130 8.05 -20.19 -0.05
N GLU A 131 8.34 -21.20 0.78
CA GLU A 131 7.35 -21.83 1.67
C GLU A 131 7.05 -21.01 2.94
N ASP A 132 7.85 -19.97 3.21
CA ASP A 132 7.69 -19.11 4.38
C ASP A 132 6.63 -18.03 4.13
N LYS A 133 5.39 -18.32 4.54
CA LYS A 133 4.30 -17.36 4.59
C LYS A 133 4.49 -16.45 5.81
N TRP A 134 4.96 -15.23 5.61
CA TRP A 134 5.03 -14.23 6.68
C TRP A 134 3.66 -13.57 6.87
N VAL A 135 3.20 -13.51 8.12
CA VAL A 135 2.02 -12.73 8.51
C VAL A 135 2.54 -11.57 9.37
N PHE A 136 2.15 -10.33 9.03
CA PHE A 136 2.49 -9.18 9.87
C PHE A 136 1.86 -9.36 11.25
N ALA A 137 2.65 -9.26 12.31
CA ALA A 137 2.15 -9.44 13.67
C ALA A 137 1.12 -8.34 14.05
N SER A 138 1.17 -7.22 13.34
CA SER A 138 0.50 -5.96 13.67
C SER A 138 -0.72 -5.66 12.80
N VAL A 139 -1.52 -6.68 12.44
CA VAL A 139 -2.86 -6.48 11.82
C VAL A 139 -3.87 -5.84 12.81
N GLY A 140 -3.48 -5.51 14.05
CA GLY A 140 -4.38 -5.03 15.11
C GLY A 140 -4.18 -3.59 15.61
N GLU A 141 -3.11 -2.88 15.22
CA GLU A 141 -2.78 -1.56 15.81
C GLU A 141 -3.26 -0.37 14.98
N GLY A 142 -4.25 -0.56 14.10
CA GLY A 142 -4.71 0.52 13.20
C GLY A 142 -3.70 0.91 12.12
N LYS A 143 -2.69 0.05 11.90
CA LYS A 143 -1.68 0.16 10.85
C LYS A 143 -1.94 -0.83 9.72
N GLU A 144 -1.84 -0.37 8.48
CA GLU A 144 -1.73 -1.22 7.29
C GLU A 144 -0.30 -1.20 6.78
N TYR A 145 0.21 -2.33 6.34
CA TYR A 145 1.52 -2.42 5.70
C TYR A 145 1.38 -2.91 4.28
N LEU A 146 2.13 -2.29 3.37
CA LEU A 146 2.26 -2.76 2.00
C LEU A 146 3.74 -2.92 1.65
N GLY A 147 4.07 -3.96 0.91
CA GLY A 147 5.43 -4.20 0.41
C GLY A 147 5.46 -4.24 -1.10
N LEU A 148 6.55 -3.76 -1.69
CA LEU A 148 6.89 -4.06 -3.08
C LEU A 148 7.56 -5.43 -3.12
N CYS A 149 6.78 -6.46 -3.42
CA CYS A 149 7.28 -7.82 -3.47
C CYS A 149 7.92 -8.10 -4.84
N SER A 150 9.24 -7.93 -4.94
CA SER A 150 9.97 -8.46 -6.09
C SER A 150 10.38 -9.92 -5.85
N SER A 151 10.28 -10.74 -6.89
CA SER A 151 10.70 -12.15 -6.87
C SER A 151 12.22 -12.33 -6.82
N SER A 152 12.99 -11.28 -7.13
CA SER A 152 14.46 -11.32 -7.23
C SER A 152 15.21 -10.65 -6.09
N VAL A 153 14.49 -9.93 -5.23
CA VAL A 153 15.09 -9.01 -4.25
C VAL A 153 15.24 -9.73 -2.92
N SER A 154 16.44 -9.72 -2.36
CA SER A 154 16.69 -10.24 -1.02
C SER A 154 15.77 -9.52 -0.02
N SER A 155 15.37 -10.18 1.07
CA SER A 155 14.55 -9.53 2.11
C SER A 155 15.17 -8.23 2.64
N SER A 156 16.51 -8.08 2.53
CA SER A 156 17.30 -6.91 2.93
C SER A 156 17.25 -5.73 1.96
N ASP A 157 16.66 -5.87 0.78
CA ASP A 157 16.49 -4.78 -0.19
C ASP A 157 15.02 -4.45 -0.42
N GLN A 158 14.14 -5.11 0.31
CA GLN A 158 12.71 -4.99 0.12
C GLN A 158 12.18 -3.67 0.66
N VAL A 159 11.30 -3.06 -0.11
CA VAL A 159 10.66 -1.80 0.22
C VAL A 159 9.29 -2.03 0.85
N TRP A 160 9.02 -1.30 1.91
CA TRP A 160 7.80 -1.35 2.70
C TRP A 160 7.24 0.05 2.93
N ILE A 161 5.92 0.14 3.01
CA ILE A 161 5.21 1.29 3.53
C ILE A 161 4.28 0.88 4.68
N SER A 162 4.18 1.77 5.65
CA SER A 162 3.19 1.69 6.72
C SER A 162 2.22 2.85 6.55
N ILE A 163 0.93 2.57 6.75
CA ILE A 163 -0.16 3.54 6.73
C ILE A 163 -0.85 3.48 8.09
N GLU A 164 -0.83 4.58 8.81
CA GLU A 164 -1.43 4.71 10.15
C GLU A 164 -2.46 5.82 10.17
N GLY A 165 -3.49 5.67 11.01
CA GLY A 165 -4.47 6.73 11.25
C GLY A 165 -5.54 6.83 10.17
N LYS A 166 -5.93 5.72 9.54
CA LYS A 166 -7.02 5.67 8.55
C LYS A 166 -8.34 6.24 9.08
N ASP A 167 -8.63 5.98 10.36
CA ASP A 167 -9.84 6.48 11.05
C ASP A 167 -9.63 7.87 11.69
N SER A 168 -8.48 8.50 11.45
CA SER A 168 -8.08 9.76 12.06
C SER A 168 -8.20 10.93 11.07
N SER A 169 -8.18 12.17 11.58
CA SER A 169 -8.15 13.36 10.73
C SER A 169 -6.84 13.50 9.94
N LYS A 170 -5.78 12.83 10.39
CA LYS A 170 -4.45 12.80 9.81
C LYS A 170 -4.00 11.38 9.53
N LEU A 171 -3.50 11.17 8.32
CA LEU A 171 -2.96 9.89 7.88
C LEU A 171 -1.43 10.00 7.83
N SER A 172 -0.75 9.09 8.51
CA SER A 172 0.72 9.01 8.50
C SER A 172 1.14 7.90 7.54
N ILE A 173 2.03 8.23 6.61
CA ILE A 173 2.61 7.25 5.68
C ILE A 173 4.11 7.24 5.94
N GLN A 174 4.66 6.05 6.16
CA GLN A 174 6.09 5.89 6.36
C GLN A 174 6.65 4.89 5.35
N HIS A 175 7.91 5.08 5.01
CA HIS A 175 8.70 4.24 4.14
C HIS A 175 9.79 3.54 4.95
N CYS A 176 10.07 2.30 4.62
CA CYS A 176 11.29 1.64 5.03
C CYS A 176 11.83 0.77 3.89
N LYS A 177 13.16 0.75 3.74
CA LYS A 177 13.86 -0.14 2.81
C LYS A 177 14.83 -1.03 3.59
N GLY A 178 14.78 -2.32 3.28
CA GLY A 178 15.68 -3.33 3.81
C GLY A 178 15.33 -3.83 5.21
N ASP A 179 16.04 -3.37 6.24
CA ASP A 179 15.96 -3.91 7.60
C ASP A 179 14.74 -3.38 8.38
N CYS A 180 13.54 -3.54 7.82
CA CYS A 180 12.30 -2.99 8.36
C CYS A 180 11.66 -3.86 9.44
N TRP A 181 12.03 -5.14 9.46
CA TRP A 181 11.36 -6.16 10.23
C TRP A 181 12.35 -7.01 11.02
N LYS A 182 12.02 -7.25 12.28
CA LYS A 182 12.63 -8.31 13.08
C LYS A 182 11.72 -9.54 13.03
N ARG A 183 12.31 -10.71 12.78
CA ARG A 183 11.61 -11.99 12.87
C ARG A 183 11.42 -12.37 14.34
N GLU A 184 10.18 -12.66 14.73
CA GLU A 184 9.88 -13.31 16.00
C GLU A 184 9.65 -14.80 15.74
N GLU A 185 10.60 -15.63 16.21
CA GLU A 185 10.58 -17.09 16.01
C GLU A 185 9.59 -17.82 16.94
N THR A 186 9.00 -17.09 17.89
CA THR A 186 8.04 -17.61 18.86
C THR A 186 6.61 -17.47 18.33
N GLY A 187 6.16 -18.42 17.50
CA GLY A 187 4.78 -18.50 17.04
C GLY A 187 4.61 -19.21 15.69
N SER A 188 3.48 -19.88 15.50
CA SER A 188 3.01 -20.36 14.19
C SER A 188 1.66 -19.71 13.89
N PRO A 189 1.51 -18.87 12.85
CA PRO A 189 2.52 -18.51 11.84
C PRO A 189 3.65 -17.62 12.39
N ARG A 190 4.80 -17.60 11.68
CA ARG A 190 5.93 -16.71 12.00
C ARG A 190 5.51 -15.25 11.90
N GLN A 191 5.90 -14.46 12.89
CA GLN A 191 5.49 -13.07 13.02
C GLN A 191 6.63 -12.11 12.66
N LEU A 192 6.30 -11.06 11.90
CA LEU A 192 7.19 -9.92 11.66
C LEU A 192 6.84 -8.77 12.60
N LYS A 193 7.85 -8.26 13.30
CA LYS A 193 7.73 -7.09 14.17
C LYS A 193 8.51 -5.91 13.59
N GLU A 194 7.89 -4.73 13.60
CA GLU A 194 8.50 -3.50 13.10
C GLU A 194 9.81 -3.20 13.84
N LYS A 195 10.87 -2.86 13.11
CA LYS A 195 12.12 -2.37 13.70
C LYS A 195 12.07 -0.84 13.79
N SER A 196 12.15 -0.31 15.01
CA SER A 196 12.11 1.13 15.26
C SER A 196 13.31 1.85 14.66
N GLY A 197 13.10 3.08 14.18
CA GLY A 197 14.14 3.99 13.68
C GLY A 197 14.46 3.88 12.18
N ASN A 198 14.04 2.78 11.53
CA ASN A 198 14.26 2.57 10.10
C ASN A 198 13.12 3.09 9.20
N TRP A 199 11.98 3.42 9.81
CA TRP A 199 10.84 4.01 9.11
C TRP A 199 10.98 5.53 9.03
N LYS A 200 10.77 6.06 7.83
CA LYS A 200 10.90 7.49 7.50
C LYS A 200 9.56 8.01 7.00
N ASN A 201 9.14 9.17 7.47
CA ASN A 201 7.83 9.70 7.09
C ASN A 201 7.87 10.26 5.66
N PHE A 202 6.79 10.04 4.91
CA PHE A 202 6.52 10.85 3.73
C PHE A 202 6.07 12.26 4.14
N GLN A 203 6.50 13.25 3.38
CA GLN A 203 6.02 14.62 3.47
C GLN A 203 5.44 15.03 2.12
N PHE A 204 4.27 15.67 2.15
CA PHE A 204 3.61 16.21 0.97
C PHE A 204 3.63 17.73 1.03
N ARG A 205 3.87 18.37 -0.11
CA ARG A 205 3.94 19.83 -0.24
C ARG A 205 3.24 20.29 -1.50
N THR A 206 2.68 21.49 -1.48
CA THR A 206 2.24 22.14 -2.72
C THR A 206 3.44 22.49 -3.59
N GLN A 207 3.33 22.34 -4.90
CA GLN A 207 4.30 22.92 -5.81
C GLN A 207 3.90 24.37 -6.08
N ASN A 208 4.77 25.31 -5.75
CA ASN A 208 4.71 26.61 -6.41
C ASN A 208 5.23 26.40 -7.82
N ILE A 209 4.32 26.12 -8.75
CA ILE A 209 4.60 26.34 -10.15
C ILE A 209 4.68 27.86 -10.29
N LEU A 210 5.86 28.43 -10.03
CA LEU A 210 6.21 29.68 -10.68
C LEU A 210 6.18 29.32 -12.15
N GLU A 211 5.06 29.59 -12.81
CA GLU A 211 4.97 29.56 -14.26
C GLU A 211 6.13 30.41 -14.76
N SER A 212 7.23 29.75 -15.13
CA SER A 212 8.29 30.35 -15.91
C SER A 212 7.71 30.53 -17.31
N ALA A 213 6.78 31.47 -17.44
CA ALA A 213 6.33 32.02 -18.70
C ALA A 213 7.60 32.55 -19.39
N SER A 214 8.09 31.75 -20.35
CA SER A 214 9.19 32.08 -21.25
C SER A 214 8.61 32.32 -22.63
#